data_AF-A0A2B4EH26-F1
#
_entry.id   AF-A0A2B4EH26-F1
#
_cell.length_a   1.000
_cell.length_b   1.000
_cell.length_c   1.000
_cell.angle_alpha   90.00
_cell.angle_beta   90.00
_cell.angle_gamma   90.00
#
_symmetry.space_group_name_H-M   'P 1'
#
loop_
_entity.id
_entity.type
_entity.pdbx_description
1 polymer ?
#
loop_
_entity_poly.entity_id
_entity_poly.type
_entity_poly.pdbx_seq_one_letter_code
_entity_poly.pdbx_strand_id
1 'polypeptide(L)'
;MQINIPFFAHCDPEEFCATIINLSGDNIQTIRGFIRNRIELVDENHYSYLQMELPNFKKIKFRLNAEIKSRKKTPRLVYLMWLVEDIDRFEDKVKALNNTVQ
;
A
#
# COMPACT_ATOMS: atom_id res chain seq x y z
N MET A 1 -13.48 16.61 11.57
CA MET A 1 -13.22 15.94 10.28
C MET A 1 -11.71 15.81 10.14
N GLN A 2 -11.16 14.61 10.31
CA GLN A 2 -9.72 14.39 10.21
C GLN A 2 -9.37 14.35 8.72
N ILE A 3 -8.63 15.35 8.24
CA ILE A 3 -8.21 15.39 6.84
C ILE A 3 -7.20 14.25 6.66
N ASN A 4 -7.62 13.15 6.04
CA ASN A 4 -6.73 12.05 5.71
C ASN A 4 -5.85 12.45 4.53
N ILE A 5 -4.73 13.13 4.75
CA ILE A 5 -3.83 13.50 3.65
C ILE A 5 -3.38 12.23 2.90
N PRO A 6 -3.40 12.20 1.56
CA PRO A 6 -2.95 11.06 0.76
C PRO A 6 -1.41 10.98 0.81
N PHE A 7 -0.87 10.56 1.94
CA PHE A 7 0.55 10.43 2.21
C PHE A 7 1.29 9.73 1.07
N PHE A 8 0.76 8.61 0.58
CA PHE A 8 1.40 7.83 -0.47
C PHE A 8 1.37 8.51 -1.84
N ALA A 9 0.47 9.48 -2.07
CA ALA A 9 0.48 10.29 -3.28
C ALA A 9 1.68 11.26 -3.31
N HIS A 10 2.19 11.67 -2.14
CA HIS A 10 3.32 12.59 -2.00
C HIS A 10 4.64 11.89 -1.63
N CYS A 11 4.58 10.60 -1.31
CA CYS A 11 5.73 9.78 -0.97
C CYS A 11 6.53 9.40 -2.22
N ASP A 12 7.87 9.46 -2.14
CA ASP A 12 8.72 8.89 -3.16
C ASP A 12 8.68 7.35 -3.07
N PRO A 13 8.18 6.65 -4.10
CA PRO A 13 7.98 5.21 -4.05
C PRO A 13 9.30 4.43 -4.05
N GLU A 14 10.39 4.97 -4.60
CA GLU A 14 11.68 4.30 -4.65
C GLU A 14 12.38 4.38 -3.28
N GLU A 15 12.44 5.57 -2.69
CA GLU A 15 12.98 5.79 -1.36
C GLU A 15 12.21 5.00 -0.30
N PHE A 16 10.88 4.99 -0.42
CA PHE A 16 10.02 4.23 0.48
C PHE A 16 10.28 2.72 0.38
N CYS A 17 10.42 2.18 -0.83
CA CYS A 17 10.77 0.78 -1.01
C CYS A 17 12.16 0.44 -0.47
N ALA A 18 13.16 1.28 -0.77
CA ALA A 18 14.52 1.09 -0.25
C ALA A 18 14.54 1.05 1.28
N THR A 19 13.70 1.86 1.92
CA THR A 19 13.50 1.85 3.37
C THR A 19 12.83 0.54 3.82
N ILE A 20 11.66 0.21 3.27
CA ILE A 20 10.89 -0.99 3.66
C ILE A 20 11.69 -2.27 3.54
N ILE A 21 12.47 -2.42 2.47
CA ILE A 21 13.26 -3.62 2.19
C ILE A 21 14.33 -3.87 3.27
N ASN A 22 14.63 -2.89 4.12
CA ASN A 22 15.55 -3.01 5.25
C ASN A 22 14.87 -2.95 6.64
N LEU A 23 13.55 -2.68 6.71
CA LEU A 23 12.83 -2.61 7.99
C LEU A 23 12.66 -3.97 8.69
N SER A 24 12.51 -3.93 10.01
CA SER A 24 12.10 -5.09 10.81
C SER A 24 10.67 -5.54 10.44
N GLY A 25 10.32 -6.77 10.84
CA GLY A 25 8.97 -7.30 10.66
C GLY A 25 7.89 -6.44 11.32
N ASP A 26 8.14 -5.97 12.54
CA ASP A 26 7.18 -5.16 13.31
C ASP A 26 6.94 -3.78 12.67
N ASN A 27 7.99 -3.18 12.10
CA ASN A 27 7.86 -1.93 11.35
C ASN A 27 7.05 -2.15 10.05
N ILE A 28 7.27 -3.27 9.35
CA ILE A 28 6.44 -3.65 8.20
C ILE A 28 4.98 -3.83 8.61
N GLN A 29 4.71 -4.51 9.75
CA GLN A 29 3.35 -4.67 10.28
C GLN A 29 2.68 -3.33 10.61
N THR A 30 3.42 -2.37 11.13
CA THR A 30 2.91 -1.02 11.39
C THR A 30 2.47 -0.34 10.09
N ILE A 31 3.28 -0.43 9.04
CA ILE A 31 2.94 0.10 7.70
C ILE A 31 1.69 -0.61 7.14
N ARG A 32 1.58 -1.92 7.31
CA ARG A 32 0.39 -2.67 6.91
C ARG A 32 -0.87 -2.16 7.60
N GLY A 33 -0.81 -1.94 8.91
CA GLY A 33 -1.90 -1.34 9.68
C GLY A 33 -2.33 0.02 9.11
N PHE A 34 -1.36 0.86 8.74
CA PHE A 34 -1.63 2.15 8.12
C PHE A 34 -2.31 2.03 6.75
N ILE A 35 -1.87 1.12 5.89
CA ILE A 35 -2.51 0.88 4.57
C ILE A 35 -3.92 0.32 4.76
N ARG A 36 -4.13 -0.60 5.70
CA ARG A 36 -5.46 -1.17 5.99
C ARG A 36 -6.46 -0.12 6.44
N ASN A 37 -6.05 0.80 7.30
CA ASN A 37 -6.89 1.94 7.70
C ASN A 37 -7.29 2.78 6.47
N ARG A 38 -6.36 3.02 5.53
CA ARG A 38 -6.66 3.73 4.27
C ARG A 38 -7.66 2.99 3.40
N ILE A 39 -7.60 1.65 3.34
CA ILE A 39 -8.57 0.81 2.61
C ILE A 39 -9.98 0.95 3.20
N GLU A 40 -10.11 1.03 4.52
CA GLU A 40 -11.39 1.26 5.19
C GLU A 40 -11.94 2.66 4.84
N LEU A 41 -11.08 3.68 4.86
CA LEU A 41 -11.48 5.06 4.54
C LEU A 41 -11.89 5.25 3.07
N VAL A 42 -11.24 4.57 2.12
CA VAL A 42 -11.63 4.63 0.70
C VAL A 42 -13.09 4.18 0.49
N ASP A 43 -13.60 3.28 1.34
CA ASP A 43 -14.96 2.72 1.26
C ASP A 43 -16.06 3.73 1.64
N GLU A 44 -15.73 4.73 2.45
CA GLU A 44 -16.74 5.60 3.06
C GLU A 44 -17.32 6.67 2.10
N ASN A 45 -17.07 6.64 0.78
CA ASN A 45 -17.53 7.62 -0.22
C ASN A 45 -17.11 9.09 0.01
N HIS A 46 -16.41 9.43 1.09
CA HIS A 46 -16.02 10.80 1.45
C HIS A 46 -14.54 11.13 1.13
N TYR A 47 -13.73 10.14 0.73
CA TYR A 47 -12.29 10.28 0.59
C TYR A 47 -11.78 9.96 -0.83
N SER A 48 -12.42 10.58 -1.84
CA SER A 48 -12.04 10.44 -3.26
C SER A 48 -10.57 10.77 -3.53
N TYR A 49 -9.96 11.65 -2.74
CA TYR A 49 -8.55 12.01 -2.88
C TYR A 49 -7.59 10.86 -2.52
N LEU A 50 -8.00 9.83 -1.76
CA LEU A 50 -7.13 8.69 -1.48
C LEU A 50 -6.85 7.87 -2.74
N GLN A 51 -7.70 7.95 -3.76
CA GLN A 51 -7.41 7.35 -5.05
C GLN A 51 -6.11 7.89 -5.68
N MET A 52 -5.67 9.10 -5.31
CA MET A 52 -4.40 9.68 -5.75
C MET A 52 -3.18 8.89 -5.27
N GLU A 53 -3.33 8.00 -4.29
CA GLU A 53 -2.27 7.12 -3.80
C GLU A 53 -2.00 5.93 -4.75
N LEU A 54 -2.98 5.58 -5.59
CA LEU A 54 -2.93 4.41 -6.46
C LEU A 54 -1.69 4.36 -7.38
N PRO A 55 -1.27 5.45 -8.05
CA PRO A 55 -0.10 5.41 -8.92
C PRO A 55 1.19 5.02 -8.19
N ASN A 56 1.39 5.53 -6.98
CA ASN A 56 2.58 5.22 -6.18
C ASN A 56 2.47 3.83 -5.55
N PHE A 57 1.28 3.40 -5.13
CA PHE A 57 1.09 2.02 -4.69
C PHE A 57 1.43 0.99 -5.76
N LYS A 58 1.07 1.23 -7.03
CA LYS A 58 1.47 0.35 -8.15
C LYS A 58 2.99 0.23 -8.28
N LYS A 59 3.72 1.35 -8.15
CA LYS A 59 5.20 1.37 -8.21
C LYS A 59 5.81 0.63 -7.01
N ILE A 60 5.31 0.89 -5.80
CA ILE A 60 5.75 0.22 -4.57
C ILE A 60 5.53 -1.29 -4.69
N LYS A 61 4.32 -1.71 -5.08
CA LYS A 61 3.98 -3.11 -5.29
C LYS A 61 4.92 -3.80 -6.27
N PHE A 62 5.23 -3.15 -7.39
CA PHE A 62 6.14 -3.70 -8.40
C PHE A 62 7.54 -3.95 -7.81
N ARG A 63 8.11 -2.95 -7.12
CA ARG A 63 9.43 -3.06 -6.48
C ARG A 63 9.46 -4.12 -5.38
N LEU A 64 8.46 -4.17 -4.51
CA LEU A 64 8.37 -5.18 -3.44
C LEU A 64 8.24 -6.59 -4.01
N ASN A 65 7.48 -6.78 -5.09
CA ASN A 65 7.39 -8.09 -5.75
C ASN A 65 8.71 -8.54 -6.37
N ALA A 66 9.48 -7.61 -6.96
CA ALA A 66 10.81 -7.93 -7.46
C ALA A 66 11.74 -8.39 -6.32
N GLU A 67 11.68 -7.69 -5.18
CA GLU A 67 12.44 -8.04 -3.98
C GLU A 67 12.07 -9.44 -3.46
N ILE A 68 10.77 -9.71 -3.30
CA ILE A 68 10.26 -10.99 -2.80
C ILE A 68 10.72 -12.15 -3.69
N LYS A 69 10.68 -11.97 -5.02
CA LYS A 69 11.13 -13.00 -5.97
C LYS A 69 12.63 -13.25 -5.93
N SER A 70 13.42 -12.24 -5.56
CA SER A 70 14.89 -12.34 -5.54
C SER A 70 15.45 -13.04 -4.29
N ARG A 71 14.66 -13.17 -3.21
CA ARG A 71 15.13 -13.66 -1.91
C ARG A 71 14.59 -15.03 -1.54
N LYS A 72 15.36 -15.77 -0.73
CA LYS A 72 14.88 -16.98 -0.06
C LYS A 72 13.78 -16.62 0.95
N LYS A 73 12.80 -17.52 1.09
CA LYS A 73 11.66 -17.33 2.00
C LYS A 73 12.14 -17.25 3.46
N THR A 74 11.76 -16.18 4.15
CA THR A 74 12.02 -15.94 5.58
C THR A 74 10.74 -15.41 6.24
N PRO A 75 10.58 -15.49 7.57
CA PRO A 75 9.44 -14.90 8.26
C PRO A 75 9.25 -13.41 7.94
N ARG A 76 10.34 -12.66 7.85
CA ARG A 76 10.32 -11.25 7.41
C ARG A 76 9.78 -11.09 5.99
N LEU A 77 10.16 -11.97 5.07
CA LEU A 77 9.67 -11.93 3.70
C LEU A 77 8.16 -12.17 3.62
N VAL A 78 7.61 -13.02 4.51
CA VAL A 78 6.16 -13.22 4.60
C VAL A 78 5.44 -11.91 4.94
N TYR A 79 6.01 -11.08 5.80
CA TYR A 79 5.44 -9.76 6.08
C TYR A 79 5.45 -8.81 4.88
N LEU A 80 6.48 -8.87 4.03
CA LEU A 80 6.50 -8.13 2.75
C LEU A 80 5.45 -8.66 1.76
N MET A 81 5.26 -9.97 1.69
CA MET A 81 4.20 -10.57 0.86
C MET A 81 2.82 -10.08 1.30
N TRP A 82 2.55 -10.09 2.59
CA TRP A 82 1.28 -9.60 3.09
C TRP A 82 1.09 -8.09 2.92
N LEU A 83 2.17 -7.31 2.96
CA LEU A 83 2.12 -5.89 2.61
C LEU A 83 1.70 -5.68 1.16
N VAL A 84 2.22 -6.49 0.23
CA VAL A 84 1.79 -6.49 -1.18
C VAL A 84 0.31 -6.86 -1.31
N GLU A 85 -0.17 -7.86 -0.57
CA GLU A 85 -1.60 -8.24 -0.56
C GLU A 85 -2.49 -7.10 -0.05
N ASP A 86 -2.07 -6.37 0.99
CA ASP A 86 -2.81 -5.21 1.47
C ASP A 86 -2.85 -4.10 0.40
N ILE A 87 -1.77 -3.88 -0.36
CA ILE A 87 -1.76 -2.94 -1.50
C ILE A 87 -2.73 -3.41 -2.60
N ASP A 88 -2.72 -4.69 -2.96
CA ASP A 88 -3.65 -5.24 -3.98
C ASP A 88 -5.12 -4.99 -3.61
N ARG A 89 -5.47 -5.20 -2.33
CA ARG A 89 -6.83 -4.90 -1.82
C ARG A 89 -7.19 -3.41 -1.96
N PHE A 90 -6.24 -2.51 -1.73
CA PHE A 90 -6.44 -1.09 -1.96
C PHE A 90 -6.74 -0.81 -3.44
N GLU A 91 -5.95 -1.38 -4.35
CA GLU A 91 -6.18 -1.19 -5.79
C GLU A 91 -7.56 -1.68 -6.22
N ASP A 92 -7.98 -2.85 -5.73
CA ASP A 92 -9.26 -3.44 -6.07
C ASP A 92 -10.44 -2.63 -5.53
N LYS A 93 -10.34 -2.09 -4.31
CA LYS A 93 -11.33 -1.14 -3.79
C LYS A 93 -11.45 0.11 -4.66
N VAL A 94 -10.33 0.73 -5.03
CA VAL A 94 -10.35 1.92 -5.91
C VAL A 94 -10.97 1.60 -7.27
N LYS A 95 -10.66 0.43 -7.86
CA LYS A 95 -11.28 -0.01 -9.12
C LYS A 95 -12.79 -0.19 -8.98
N ALA A 96 -13.25 -0.83 -7.90
CA ALA A 96 -14.67 -1.06 -7.66
C ALA A 96 -15.45 0.26 -7.62
N LEU A 97 -14.94 1.25 -6.88
CA LEU A 97 -15.55 2.59 -6.82
C LEU A 97 -15.65 3.24 -8.20
N ASN A 98 -14.58 3.21 -9.00
CA ASN A 98 -14.59 3.82 -10.32
C ASN A 98 -15.54 3.13 -11.31
N ASN A 99 -15.82 1.84 -11.11
CA ASN A 99 -16.82 1.11 -11.88
C ASN A 99 -18.26 1.38 -11.41
N THR A 100 -18.46 1.91 -10.19
CA THR A 100 -19.81 2.26 -9.67
C THR A 100 -20.22 3.70 -10.01
N VAL A 101 -19.27 4.52 -10.49
CA VAL A 101 -19.47 5.93 -10.89
C VAL A 101 -19.76 6.06 -12.40
N GLN A 102 -19.82 4.95 -13.14
CA GLN A 102 -20.32 4.88 -14.53
C GLN A 102 -21.81 4.52 -14.57
#